data_AF-A0A9D4R360-F1
#
_entry.id   AF-A0A9D4R360-F1
#
_cell.length_a   1.000
_cell.length_b   1.000
_cell.length_c   1.000
_cell.angle_alpha   90.00
_cell.angle_beta   90.00
_cell.angle_gamma   90.00
#
_symmetry.space_group_name_H-M   'P 1'
#
loop_
_entity.id
_entity.type
_entity.pdbx_description
1 polymer ?
#
loop_
_entity_poly.entity_id
_entity_poly.type
_entity_poly.pdbx_seq_one_letter_code
_entity_poly.pdbx_strand_id
1 'polypeptide(L)'
;MEKASIHTYARNMMALQFLPAANIEPAFQLLALRANSEQLSRFVHYIEEQWINHAIFDIDSLSVYGVSVRTNNDTEGWHQFLNRKAGGQELTFYRLVPALCAEAENVQYELWYLREGHSNRSEASEP
;
A
#
# COMPACT_ATOMS: atom_id res chain seq x y z
N MET A 1 -17.95 24.67 -4.82
CA MET A 1 -17.13 24.72 -3.58
C MET A 1 -15.97 25.71 -3.74
N GLU A 2 -15.58 26.40 -2.67
CA GLU A 2 -14.34 27.20 -2.64
C GLU A 2 -13.08 26.30 -2.69
N LYS A 3 -11.95 26.81 -3.19
CA LYS A 3 -10.70 26.01 -3.38
C LYS A 3 -10.21 25.32 -2.10
N ALA A 4 -10.25 25.98 -0.95
CA ALA A 4 -9.85 25.40 0.34
C ALA A 4 -10.77 24.25 0.77
N SER A 5 -12.06 24.33 0.40
CA SER A 5 -13.05 23.29 0.65
C SER A 5 -12.82 22.06 -0.23
N ILE A 6 -12.42 22.23 -1.50
CA ILE A 6 -12.08 21.13 -2.42
C ILE A 6 -10.87 20.35 -1.93
N HIS A 7 -9.83 21.04 -1.47
CA HIS A 7 -8.66 20.37 -0.92
C HIS A 7 -9.00 19.53 0.32
N THR A 8 -9.85 20.07 1.21
CA THR A 8 -10.34 19.34 2.38
C THR A 8 -11.17 18.12 1.99
N TYR A 9 -12.02 18.26 0.96
CA TYR A 9 -12.82 17.16 0.44
C TYR A 9 -11.95 16.03 -0.12
N ALA A 10 -10.98 16.35 -0.97
CA ALA A 10 -10.06 15.36 -1.53
C ALA A 10 -9.26 14.66 -0.41
N ARG A 11 -8.82 15.41 0.60
CA ARG A 11 -8.13 14.85 1.78
C ARG A 11 -9.02 13.87 2.55
N ASN A 12 -10.29 14.20 2.76
CA ASN A 12 -11.23 13.31 3.42
C ASN A 12 -11.46 12.03 2.61
N MET A 13 -11.49 12.13 1.28
CA MET A 13 -11.63 10.97 0.41
C MET A 13 -10.40 10.05 0.47
N MET A 14 -9.19 10.61 0.45
CA MET A 14 -7.96 9.83 0.64
C MET A 14 -7.79 9.28 2.05
N ALA A 15 -8.50 9.84 3.04
CA ALA A 15 -8.45 9.37 4.41
C ALA A 15 -9.35 8.14 4.67
N LEU A 16 -10.16 7.72 3.71
CA LEU A 16 -11.06 6.56 3.84
C LEU A 16 -10.30 5.28 4.21
N GLN A 17 -9.11 5.07 3.65
CA GLN A 17 -8.25 3.91 3.94
C GLN A 17 -7.88 3.79 5.43
N PHE A 18 -7.95 4.87 6.21
CA PHE A 18 -7.66 4.83 7.64
C PHE A 18 -8.85 4.43 8.50
N LEU A 19 -10.02 4.17 7.91
CA LEU A 19 -11.19 3.67 8.61
C LEU A 19 -11.17 2.13 8.64
N PRO A 20 -11.82 1.51 9.64
CA PRO A 20 -12.13 0.08 9.59
C PRO A 20 -12.89 -0.21 8.28
N ALA A 21 -12.60 -1.35 7.64
CA ALA A 21 -13.17 -1.69 6.33
C ALA A 21 -14.71 -1.58 6.27
N ALA A 22 -15.39 -2.04 7.31
CA ALA A 22 -16.85 -1.93 7.45
C ALA A 22 -17.40 -0.49 7.42
N ASN A 23 -16.56 0.51 7.70
CA ASN A 23 -16.92 1.92 7.73
C ASN A 23 -16.50 2.68 6.47
N ILE A 24 -15.71 2.09 5.59
CA ILE A 24 -15.18 2.73 4.37
C ILE A 24 -16.32 3.06 3.40
N GLU A 25 -17.14 2.08 3.04
CA GLU A 25 -18.22 2.26 2.08
C GLU A 25 -19.31 3.23 2.60
N PRO A 26 -19.80 3.14 3.86
CA PRO A 26 -20.72 4.15 4.39
C PRO A 26 -20.14 5.57 4.40
N ALA A 27 -18.85 5.72 4.75
CA ALA A 27 -18.19 7.02 4.75
C ALA A 27 -18.00 7.57 3.33
N PHE A 28 -17.67 6.72 2.36
CA PHE A 28 -17.59 7.08 0.96
C PHE A 28 -18.94 7.59 0.43
N GLN A 29 -20.03 6.87 0.69
CA GLN A 29 -21.37 7.28 0.26
C GLN A 29 -21.76 8.66 0.82
N LEU A 30 -21.43 8.95 2.09
CA LEU A 30 -21.66 10.27 2.69
C LEU A 30 -20.84 11.38 2.05
N LEU A 31 -19.60 11.09 1.63
CA LEU A 31 -18.75 12.04 0.91
C LEU A 31 -19.23 12.25 -0.52
N ALA A 32 -19.63 11.18 -1.21
CA ALA A 32 -20.15 11.23 -2.59
C ALA A 32 -21.32 12.20 -2.73
N LEU A 33 -22.24 12.22 -1.75
CA LEU A 33 -23.39 13.14 -1.72
C LEU A 33 -22.99 14.62 -1.61
N ARG A 34 -21.77 14.93 -1.17
CA ARG A 34 -21.27 16.31 -1.04
C ARG A 34 -20.62 16.84 -2.32
N ALA A 35 -20.42 16.00 -3.33
CA ALA A 35 -19.93 16.43 -4.63
C ALA A 35 -20.97 17.34 -5.33
N ASN A 36 -20.66 18.63 -5.43
CA ASN A 36 -21.56 19.65 -6.00
C ASN A 36 -21.10 20.20 -7.36
N SER A 37 -20.04 19.65 -7.94
CA SER A 37 -19.55 20.03 -9.27
C SER A 37 -19.38 18.79 -10.14
N GLU A 38 -19.44 18.99 -11.46
CA GLU A 38 -19.24 17.92 -12.43
C GLU A 38 -17.85 17.28 -12.29
N GLN A 39 -16.78 18.07 -12.08
CA GLN A 39 -15.44 17.52 -11.87
C GLN A 39 -15.36 16.67 -10.59
N LEU A 40 -16.01 17.09 -9.50
CA LEU A 40 -16.02 16.30 -8.26
C LEU A 40 -16.83 15.02 -8.45
N SER A 41 -17.92 15.06 -9.19
CA SER A 41 -18.72 13.86 -9.52
C SER A 41 -17.90 12.83 -10.31
N ARG A 42 -17.15 13.28 -11.34
CA ARG A 42 -16.21 12.41 -12.09
C ARG A 42 -15.12 11.81 -11.19
N PHE A 43 -14.59 12.60 -10.25
CA PHE A 43 -13.60 12.14 -9.29
C PHE A 43 -14.17 11.09 -8.32
N VAL A 44 -15.38 11.30 -7.80
CA VAL A 44 -16.08 10.33 -6.95
C VAL A 44 -16.32 9.03 -7.71
N HIS A 45 -16.82 9.12 -8.94
CA HIS A 45 -17.08 7.96 -9.77
C HIS A 45 -15.80 7.16 -10.08
N TYR A 46 -14.70 7.84 -10.38
CA TYR A 46 -13.40 7.20 -10.53
C TYR A 46 -12.99 6.44 -9.25
N ILE A 47 -13.16 7.03 -8.07
CA ILE A 47 -12.82 6.35 -6.81
C ILE A 47 -13.73 5.15 -6.55
N GLU A 48 -15.01 5.28 -6.85
CA GLU A 48 -15.97 4.19 -6.74
C GLU A 48 -15.57 2.99 -7.59
N GLU A 49 -15.27 3.19 -8.87
CA GLU A 49 -14.88 2.10 -9.77
C GLU A 49 -13.52 1.49 -9.42
N GLN A 50 -12.54 2.31 -9.03
CA GLN A 50 -11.18 1.86 -8.82
C GLN A 50 -10.91 1.29 -7.44
N TRP A 51 -11.62 1.75 -6.41
CA TRP A 51 -11.26 1.45 -5.02
C TRP A 51 -12.40 0.88 -4.18
N ILE A 52 -13.66 1.12 -4.55
CA ILE A 52 -14.82 0.60 -3.80
C ILE A 52 -15.38 -0.66 -4.45
N ASN A 53 -15.59 -0.63 -5.77
CA ASN A 53 -16.24 -1.69 -6.54
C ASN A 53 -15.25 -2.45 -7.45
N HIS A 54 -13.97 -2.48 -7.09
CA HIS A 54 -12.95 -3.09 -7.95
C HIS A 54 -13.06 -4.62 -7.93
N ALA A 55 -13.07 -5.26 -9.10
CA ALA A 55 -13.26 -6.71 -9.24
C ALA A 55 -12.09 -7.60 -8.75
N ILE A 56 -11.03 -6.99 -8.20
CA ILE A 56 -9.77 -7.67 -7.84
C ILE A 56 -9.37 -7.32 -6.41
N PHE A 57 -9.58 -6.06 -6.02
CA PHE A 57 -9.23 -5.56 -4.70
C PHE A 57 -10.50 -5.30 -3.91
N ASP A 58 -10.74 -6.14 -2.90
CA ASP A 58 -11.86 -5.97 -1.97
C ASP A 58 -11.63 -4.74 -1.07
N ILE A 59 -12.72 -4.19 -0.52
CA ILE A 59 -12.68 -3.04 0.40
C ILE A 59 -11.76 -3.30 1.61
N ASP A 60 -11.65 -4.55 2.07
CA ASP A 60 -10.74 -4.93 3.14
C ASP A 60 -9.27 -4.66 2.79
N SER A 61 -8.89 -4.82 1.52
CA SER A 61 -7.52 -4.56 1.05
C SER A 61 -7.17 -3.07 1.00
N LEU A 62 -8.18 -2.19 1.01
CA LEU A 62 -8.01 -0.75 1.08
C LEU A 62 -7.77 -0.26 2.51
N SER A 63 -8.25 -0.99 3.52
CA SER A 63 -8.13 -0.58 4.92
C SER A 63 -6.71 -0.81 5.45
N VAL A 64 -6.09 0.26 5.92
CA VAL A 64 -4.84 0.22 6.70
C VAL A 64 -5.10 0.45 8.19
N TYR A 65 -6.36 0.36 8.62
CA TYR A 65 -6.74 0.59 10.00
C TYR A 65 -6.12 -0.47 10.93
N GLY A 66 -5.42 -0.01 11.97
CA GLY A 66 -4.74 -0.90 12.91
C GLY A 66 -3.44 -1.52 12.39
N VAL A 67 -3.02 -1.19 11.16
CA VAL A 67 -1.75 -1.66 10.61
C VAL A 67 -0.62 -0.76 11.15
N SER A 68 0.25 -1.33 11.98
CA SER A 68 1.43 -0.66 12.56
C SER A 68 2.51 -0.30 11.51
N VAL A 69 2.38 -0.82 10.30
CA VAL A 69 3.42 -0.81 9.29
C VAL A 69 3.26 0.42 8.39
N ARG A 70 4.32 1.24 8.34
CA ARG A 70 4.48 2.22 7.26
C ARG A 70 4.84 1.44 6.00
N THR A 71 3.82 1.06 5.25
CA THR A 71 3.92 0.30 4.00
C THR A 71 5.03 0.80 3.09
N ASN A 72 5.24 2.12 3.02
CA ASN A 72 6.32 2.71 2.25
C ASN A 72 7.73 2.25 2.66
N ASN A 73 8.03 2.20 3.97
CA ASN A 73 9.35 1.80 4.45
C ASN A 73 9.64 0.33 4.15
N ASP A 74 8.63 -0.52 4.25
CA ASP A 74 8.77 -1.94 3.95
C ASP A 74 8.91 -2.17 2.44
N THR A 75 8.15 -1.44 1.61
CA THR A 75 8.33 -1.49 0.14
C THR A 75 9.69 -0.94 -0.30
N GLU A 76 10.15 0.17 0.30
CA GLU A 76 11.47 0.72 0.05
C GLU A 76 12.57 -0.26 0.49
N GLY A 77 12.39 -0.89 1.65
CA GLY A 77 13.28 -1.94 2.17
C GLY A 77 13.37 -3.13 1.23
N TRP A 78 12.23 -3.62 0.75
CA TRP A 78 12.13 -4.71 -0.24
C TRP A 78 12.79 -4.34 -1.57
N HIS A 79 12.56 -3.12 -2.08
CA HIS A 79 13.22 -2.63 -3.28
C HIS A 79 14.73 -2.57 -3.11
N GLN A 80 15.22 -2.04 -1.98
CA GLN A 80 16.64 -1.94 -1.69
C GLN A 80 17.29 -3.32 -1.50
N PHE A 81 16.56 -4.28 -0.91
CA PHE A 81 16.99 -5.67 -0.78
C PHE A 81 17.10 -6.35 -2.14
N LEU A 82 16.07 -6.27 -3.00
CA LEU A 82 16.08 -6.86 -4.33
C LEU A 82 17.18 -6.24 -5.21
N ASN A 83 17.36 -4.92 -5.16
CA ASN A 83 18.44 -4.24 -5.89
C ASN A 83 19.84 -4.74 -5.44
N ARG A 84 20.02 -5.01 -4.14
CA ARG A 84 21.27 -5.60 -3.63
C ARG A 84 21.48 -7.02 -4.16
N LYS A 85 20.45 -7.88 -4.13
CA LYS A 85 20.54 -9.22 -4.73
C LYS A 85 20.79 -9.20 -6.24
N ALA A 86 20.33 -8.17 -6.95
CA ALA A 86 20.59 -7.99 -8.37
C ALA A 86 21.98 -7.41 -8.69
N GLY A 87 22.81 -7.15 -7.68
CA GLY A 87 24.16 -6.59 -7.84
C GLY A 87 24.17 -5.11 -8.20
N GLY A 88 23.13 -4.35 -7.85
CA GLY A 88 23.06 -2.89 -8.07
C GLY A 88 22.83 -2.46 -9.52
N GLN A 89 22.54 -3.41 -10.42
CA GLN A 89 22.15 -3.12 -11.80
C GLN A 89 20.63 -3.00 -11.93
N GLU A 90 20.16 -2.36 -13.00
CA GLU A 90 18.72 -2.26 -13.28
C GLU A 90 18.06 -3.66 -13.27
N LEU A 91 17.03 -3.80 -12.43
CA LEU A 91 16.20 -4.99 -12.30
C LEU A 91 15.23 -5.08 -13.48
N THR A 92 15.75 -5.42 -14.65
CA THR A 92 14.92 -5.80 -15.79
C THR A 92 14.11 -7.05 -15.45
N PHE A 93 12.96 -7.24 -16.13
CA PHE A 93 12.04 -8.34 -15.86
C PHE A 93 12.73 -9.72 -15.81
N TYR A 94 13.66 -9.98 -16.73
CA TYR A 94 14.41 -11.24 -16.82
C TYR A 94 15.36 -11.49 -15.65
N ARG A 95 15.72 -10.46 -14.89
CA ARG A 95 16.58 -10.57 -13.69
C ARG A 95 15.74 -10.56 -12.42
N LEU A 96 14.62 -9.84 -12.45
CA LEU A 96 13.67 -9.77 -11.34
C LEU A 96 13.01 -11.13 -11.09
N VAL A 97 12.50 -11.80 -12.12
CA VAL A 97 11.77 -13.07 -11.95
C VAL A 97 12.64 -14.15 -11.27
N PRO A 98 13.89 -14.45 -11.71
CA PRO A 98 14.73 -15.41 -11.01
C PRO A 98 15.09 -14.99 -9.59
N ALA A 99 15.31 -13.70 -9.34
CA ALA A 99 15.61 -13.20 -8.00
C ALA A 99 14.42 -13.38 -7.05
N LEU A 100 13.19 -13.15 -7.52
CA LEU A 100 11.96 -13.39 -6.76
C LEU A 100 11.75 -14.90 -6.51
N CYS A 101 11.99 -15.77 -7.49
CA CYS A 101 11.89 -17.22 -7.30
C CYS A 101 12.89 -17.72 -6.25
N ALA A 102 14.16 -17.30 -6.35
CA ALA A 102 15.20 -17.66 -5.38
C ALA A 102 14.89 -17.13 -3.97
N GLU A 103 14.21 -15.99 -3.85
CA GLU A 103 13.75 -15.47 -2.58
C GLU A 103 12.60 -16.29 -2.01
N ALA A 104 11.59 -16.61 -2.83
CA ALA A 104 10.45 -17.42 -2.42
C ALA A 104 10.85 -18.80 -1.89
N GLU A 105 11.91 -19.40 -2.45
CA GLU A 105 12.49 -20.66 -1.97
C GLU A 105 13.20 -20.51 -0.60
N ASN A 106 13.70 -19.31 -0.27
CA ASN A 106 14.37 -19.03 1.01
C ASN A 106 13.42 -18.62 2.14
N VAL A 107 12.15 -18.33 1.85
CA VAL A 107 11.14 -17.92 2.86
C VAL A 107 11.04 -18.93 4.01
N GLN A 108 11.17 -20.23 3.73
CA GLN A 108 11.13 -21.25 4.79
C GLN A 108 12.31 -21.13 5.77
N TYR A 109 13.49 -20.77 5.28
CA TYR A 109 14.67 -20.57 6.11
C TYR A 109 14.56 -19.30 6.95
N GLU A 110 14.06 -18.21 6.38
CA GLU A 110 13.84 -16.95 7.10
C GLU A 110 12.78 -17.09 8.20
N LEU A 111 11.68 -17.80 7.92
CA LEU A 111 10.64 -18.08 8.92
C LEU A 111 11.18 -18.94 10.07
N TRP A 112 12.03 -19.92 9.77
CA TRP A 112 12.71 -20.71 10.79
C TRP A 112 13.66 -19.85 11.63
N TYR A 113 14.51 -19.04 10.98
CA TYR A 113 15.49 -18.17 11.64
C TYR A 113 14.85 -17.10 12.54
N LEU A 114 13.75 -16.48 12.08
CA LEU A 114 12.96 -15.54 12.88
C LEU A 114 12.24 -16.21 14.05
N ARG A 115 11.77 -17.45 13.87
CA ARG A 115 11.13 -18.25 14.93
C ARG A 115 12.11 -18.61 16.05
N GLU A 116 13.39 -18.74 15.74
CA GLU A 116 14.47 -18.96 16.71
C GLU A 116 14.94 -17.67 17.41
N GLY A 117 14.36 -16.51 17.07
CA GLY A 117 14.60 -15.25 17.75
C GLY A 117 15.78 -14.45 17.20
N HIS A 118 16.37 -14.87 16.08
CA HIS A 118 17.41 -14.10 15.43
C HIS A 118 16.80 -12.94 14.65
N SER A 119 17.15 -11.71 15.03
CA SER A 119 16.64 -10.49 14.39
C SER A 119 17.59 -10.01 13.29
N ASN A 120 17.09 -9.85 12.06
CA ASN A 120 17.86 -9.27 10.94
C ASN A 120 18.14 -7.76 11.08
N ARG A 121 17.90 -7.15 12.26
CA ARG A 121 18.07 -5.71 12.48
C ARG A 121 19.42 -5.29 13.05
N SER A 122 20.32 -6.21 13.39
CA SER A 122 21.61 -5.85 13.97
C SER A 122 22.78 -6.47 13.22
N GLU A 123 23.10 -5.95 12.03
CA GLU A 123 24.44 -6.11 11.43
C GLU A 123 24.74 -5.07 10.34
N ALA A 124 24.06 -3.91 10.39
CA ALA A 124 24.34 -2.78 9.51
C ALA A 124 24.59 -1.51 10.34
N SER A 125 25.50 -1.59 11.30
CA SER A 125 26.16 -0.43 11.90
C SER A 125 27.41 -0.91 12.63
N GLU A 126 28.56 -0.52 12.08
CA GLU A 126 29.84 -0.17 12.75
C GLU A 126 31.04 -0.68 11.93
N PRO A 127 32.16 0.07 11.91
CA PRO A 127 32.36 1.47 11.52
C PRO A 127 33.14 1.61 10.20
#